data_AF-A0A2E6TU49-F1
#
_entry.id   AF-A0A2E6TU49-F1
#
_cell.length_a   1.000
_cell.length_b   1.000
_cell.length_c   1.000
_cell.angle_alpha   90.00
_cell.angle_beta   90.00
_cell.angle_gamma   90.00
#
_symmetry.space_group_name_H-M   'P 1'
#
loop_
_entity.id
_entity.type
_entity.pdbx_description
1 polymer ?
#
loop_
_entity_poly.entity_id
_entity_poly.type
_entity_poly.pdbx_seq_one_letter_code
_entity_poly.pdbx_strand_id
1 'polypeptide(L)'
;MGVQAQNAKKPEPKFEFIGKVTEKKRINVGRGAAFGKIFREQLRIEIQKVTKGDLKPGVVVPLEIGQRRIVSPVPAKDVKVGQVYRFDALYKHPAHAEGLYLLDGRVHKVADEAPAKPAPAKPAAQAGGGHKYLKAFPQAAEGMTRFVIELPHKTRAEEGAFKVELVVGKVMDTDGVNRMFMGGKLEAKPLKGWGFTYYEAQLGPAASTLIGVPPGTPPVHKFVQGPSQLIRYNSRIPIVVYVPKGAEVRYRIWSATPETKKAAKN
;
A
#
# COMPACT_ATOMS: atom_id res chain seq x y z
N MET A 1 -37.61 32.24 -23.92
CA MET A 1 -36.59 32.52 -22.88
C MET A 1 -35.82 31.23 -22.61
N GLY A 2 -34.73 31.00 -23.36
CA GLY A 2 -33.86 29.86 -23.13
C GLY A 2 -32.72 30.27 -22.19
N VAL A 3 -32.74 29.78 -20.96
CA VAL A 3 -31.61 29.94 -20.05
C VAL A 3 -30.49 29.05 -20.58
N GLN A 4 -29.50 29.67 -21.24
CA GLN A 4 -28.24 29.02 -21.57
C GLN A 4 -27.60 28.54 -20.26
N ALA A 5 -27.54 27.22 -20.08
CA ALA A 5 -26.73 26.61 -19.05
C ALA A 5 -25.28 27.03 -19.31
N GLN A 6 -24.77 27.92 -18.47
CA GLN A 6 -23.38 28.34 -18.49
C GLN A 6 -22.50 27.09 -18.40
N ASN A 7 -21.76 26.83 -19.48
CA ASN A 7 -20.88 25.69 -19.61
C ASN A 7 -19.69 25.92 -18.67
N ALA A 8 -19.83 25.50 -17.40
CA ALA A 8 -18.78 25.64 -16.40
C ALA A 8 -17.51 24.94 -16.91
N LYS A 9 -16.46 25.71 -17.19
CA LYS A 9 -15.17 25.24 -17.67
C LYS A 9 -14.69 24.08 -16.79
N LYS A 10 -14.60 22.88 -17.36
CA LYS A 10 -14.25 21.66 -16.63
C LYS A 10 -12.86 21.88 -15.99
N PRO A 11 -12.69 21.71 -14.67
CA PRO A 11 -11.41 21.96 -14.03
C PRO A 11 -10.36 21.01 -14.62
N GLU A 12 -9.19 21.59 -14.91
CA GLU A 12 -8.07 20.90 -15.53
C GLU A 12 -7.44 19.89 -14.55
N PRO A 13 -7.17 18.65 -14.98
CA PRO A 13 -6.54 17.66 -14.12
C PRO A 13 -5.11 18.06 -13.77
N LYS A 14 -4.76 17.90 -12.48
CA LYS A 14 -3.38 18.05 -11.99
C LYS A 14 -2.60 16.75 -12.11
N PHE A 15 -3.30 15.62 -12.21
CA PHE A 15 -2.74 14.29 -12.36
C PHE A 15 -3.42 13.54 -13.50
N GLU A 16 -2.63 12.94 -14.37
CA GLU A 16 -3.10 12.05 -15.43
C GLU A 16 -2.18 10.82 -15.50
N PHE A 17 -2.76 9.63 -15.45
CA PHE A 17 -2.00 8.39 -15.40
C PHE A 17 -2.81 7.19 -15.89
N ILE A 18 -2.12 6.13 -16.30
CA ILE A 18 -2.68 4.82 -16.59
C ILE A 18 -2.33 3.90 -15.41
N GLY A 19 -3.31 3.12 -14.95
CA GLY A 19 -3.08 2.21 -13.84
C GLY A 19 -4.03 1.02 -13.82
N LYS A 20 -3.63 -0.02 -13.11
CA LYS A 20 -4.43 -1.23 -12.88
C LYS A 20 -5.19 -1.09 -11.58
N VAL A 21 -6.49 -1.36 -11.60
CA VAL A 21 -7.31 -1.37 -10.38
C VAL A 21 -6.99 -2.64 -9.61
N THR A 22 -6.46 -2.49 -8.39
CA THR A 22 -6.07 -3.62 -7.52
C THR A 22 -7.10 -3.89 -6.45
N GLU A 23 -7.87 -2.88 -6.04
CA GLU A 23 -8.95 -3.03 -5.07
C GLU A 23 -10.05 -2.00 -5.34
N LYS A 24 -11.30 -2.37 -4.98
CA LYS A 24 -12.46 -1.47 -4.96
C LYS A 24 -13.23 -1.67 -3.67
N LYS A 25 -13.49 -0.58 -2.95
CA LYS A 25 -14.18 -0.57 -1.66
C LYS A 25 -15.23 0.52 -1.61
N ARG A 26 -16.35 0.21 -0.95
CA ARG A 26 -17.36 1.19 -0.57
C ARG A 26 -17.13 1.60 0.88
N ILE A 27 -16.67 2.82 1.09
CA ILE A 27 -16.32 3.34 2.41
C ILE A 27 -17.39 4.31 2.91
N ASN A 28 -17.67 4.30 4.22
CA ASN A 28 -18.52 5.30 4.86
C ASN A 28 -17.65 6.49 5.29
N VAL A 29 -17.93 7.68 4.76
CA VAL A 29 -17.14 8.89 4.99
C VAL A 29 -17.82 9.88 5.94
N GLY A 30 -18.90 9.48 6.62
CA GLY A 30 -19.54 10.27 7.68
C GLY A 30 -21.06 10.25 7.65
N ARG A 31 -21.70 11.13 8.41
CA ARG A 31 -23.16 11.35 8.42
C ARG A 31 -23.46 12.75 7.91
N GLY A 32 -24.31 12.86 6.89
CA GLY A 32 -24.81 14.14 6.38
C GLY A 32 -26.12 14.52 7.06
N ALA A 33 -26.27 15.80 7.40
CA ALA A 33 -27.41 16.32 8.18
C ALA A 33 -28.81 16.03 7.57
N ALA A 34 -28.90 15.74 6.27
CA ALA A 34 -30.18 15.47 5.58
C ALA A 34 -30.30 14.08 4.92
N PHE A 35 -29.24 13.25 4.89
CA PHE A 35 -29.20 12.04 4.04
C PHE A 35 -28.64 10.78 4.73
N GLY A 36 -28.41 10.80 6.04
CA GLY A 36 -27.86 9.64 6.75
C GLY A 36 -26.38 9.37 6.43
N LYS A 37 -25.96 8.09 6.50
CA LYS A 37 -24.56 7.67 6.25
C LYS A 37 -24.16 7.98 4.80
N ILE A 38 -23.05 8.66 4.62
CA ILE A 38 -22.50 9.04 3.31
C ILE A 38 -21.49 7.99 2.89
N PHE A 39 -21.73 7.33 1.76
CA PHE A 39 -20.80 6.35 1.21
C PHE A 39 -20.00 6.93 0.04
N ARG A 40 -18.79 6.40 -0.17
CA ARG A 40 -17.89 6.68 -1.30
C ARG A 40 -17.32 5.40 -1.87
N GLU A 41 -17.14 5.39 -3.18
CA GLU A 41 -16.41 4.34 -3.88
C GLU A 41 -14.94 4.76 -3.95
N GLN A 42 -14.07 3.94 -3.37
CA GLN A 42 -12.62 4.12 -3.35
C GLN A 42 -11.98 2.99 -4.14
N LEU A 43 -11.05 3.35 -5.03
CA LEU A 43 -10.21 2.41 -5.76
C LEU A 43 -8.79 2.44 -5.22
N ARG A 44 -8.12 1.30 -5.18
CA ARG A 44 -6.65 1.25 -5.15
C ARG A 44 -6.15 0.98 -6.56
N ILE A 45 -5.20 1.80 -7.01
CA ILE A 45 -4.70 1.77 -8.38
C ILE A 45 -3.20 1.66 -8.34
N GLU A 46 -2.66 0.58 -8.92
CA GLU A 46 -1.25 0.46 -9.22
C GLU A 46 -0.93 1.28 -10.47
N ILE A 47 -0.09 2.30 -10.33
CA ILE A 47 0.27 3.20 -11.42
C ILE A 47 1.20 2.48 -12.39
N GLN A 48 0.86 2.49 -13.68
CA GLN A 48 1.70 1.90 -14.73
C GLN A 48 2.44 2.98 -15.54
N LYS A 49 1.78 4.10 -15.84
CA LYS A 49 2.36 5.21 -16.60
C LYS A 49 1.78 6.53 -16.12
N VAL A 50 2.62 7.56 -15.99
CA VAL A 50 2.18 8.91 -15.58
C VAL A 50 2.39 9.84 -16.77
N THR A 51 1.35 10.56 -17.13
CA THR A 51 1.36 11.52 -18.24
C THR A 51 1.40 12.95 -17.70
N LYS A 52 0.90 13.18 -16.48
CA LYS A 52 0.90 14.49 -15.82
C LYS A 52 0.94 14.35 -14.29
N GLY A 53 1.71 15.19 -13.62
CA GLY A 53 1.85 15.25 -12.16
C GLY A 53 3.06 14.49 -11.60
N ASP A 54 3.22 14.48 -10.27
CA ASP A 54 4.39 13.97 -9.55
C ASP A 54 4.26 12.51 -9.09
N LEU A 55 3.40 11.73 -9.75
CA LEU A 55 3.18 10.32 -9.43
C LEU A 55 4.31 9.43 -9.96
N LYS A 56 4.47 8.23 -9.38
CA LYS A 56 5.50 7.27 -9.80
C LYS A 56 4.87 5.94 -10.24
N PRO A 57 5.31 5.34 -11.38
CA PRO A 57 4.95 3.96 -11.73
C PRO A 57 5.31 2.96 -10.62
N GLY A 58 4.53 1.89 -10.50
CA GLY A 58 4.66 0.84 -9.47
C GLY A 58 4.08 1.22 -8.11
N VAL A 59 3.69 2.49 -7.88
CA VAL A 59 3.05 2.90 -6.62
C VAL A 59 1.55 2.59 -6.67
N VAL A 60 1.01 2.06 -5.58
CA VAL A 60 -0.44 1.90 -5.40
C VAL A 60 -1.00 3.12 -4.70
N VAL A 61 -1.95 3.81 -5.34
CA VAL A 61 -2.58 5.03 -4.82
C VAL A 61 -4.08 4.82 -4.61
N PRO A 62 -4.65 5.25 -3.46
CA PRO A 62 -6.09 5.35 -3.31
C PRO A 62 -6.66 6.54 -4.11
N LEU A 63 -7.74 6.28 -4.85
CA LEU A 63 -8.48 7.27 -5.63
C LEU A 63 -9.96 7.23 -5.25
N GLU A 64 -10.53 8.39 -4.91
CA GLU A 64 -11.97 8.57 -4.76
C GLU A 64 -12.60 9.02 -6.08
N ILE A 65 -13.68 8.33 -6.49
CA ILE A 65 -14.48 8.75 -7.64
C ILE A 65 -15.59 9.68 -7.14
N GLY A 66 -15.49 10.97 -7.48
CA GLY A 66 -16.46 11.99 -7.08
C GLY A 66 -17.83 11.78 -7.73
N GLN A 67 -18.93 11.96 -6.98
CA GLN A 67 -20.30 11.79 -7.49
C GLN A 67 -21.11 13.08 -7.64
N ARG A 68 -20.68 14.24 -7.10
CA ARG A 68 -21.60 15.38 -6.92
C ARG A 68 -21.45 16.57 -7.89
N ARG A 69 -20.36 16.72 -8.63
CA ARG A 69 -20.21 17.82 -9.62
C ARG A 69 -19.44 17.46 -10.91
N ILE A 70 -18.96 16.22 -11.04
CA ILE A 70 -18.10 15.80 -12.16
C ILE A 70 -18.48 14.37 -12.54
N VAL A 71 -18.97 14.16 -13.76
CA VAL A 71 -19.31 12.82 -14.26
C VAL A 71 -18.04 12.12 -14.74
N SER A 72 -17.71 10.98 -14.14
CA SER A 72 -16.68 10.08 -14.64
C SER A 72 -17.18 9.37 -15.91
N PRO A 73 -16.41 9.35 -17.02
CA PRO A 73 -16.84 8.68 -18.25
C PRO A 73 -17.13 7.18 -18.08
N VAL A 74 -16.36 6.49 -17.23
CA VAL A 74 -16.70 5.16 -16.73
C VAL A 74 -17.29 5.32 -15.33
N PRO A 75 -18.56 4.94 -15.10
CA PRO A 75 -19.15 4.96 -13.77
C PRO A 75 -18.40 4.04 -12.81
N ALA A 76 -18.26 4.46 -11.55
CA ALA A 76 -17.54 3.68 -10.52
C ALA A 76 -18.01 2.23 -10.44
N LYS A 77 -19.32 1.97 -10.58
CA LYS A 77 -19.92 0.63 -10.59
C LYS A 77 -19.35 -0.30 -11.68
N ASP A 78 -18.98 0.26 -12.83
CA ASP A 78 -18.55 -0.48 -14.02
C ASP A 78 -17.03 -0.66 -14.08
N VAL A 79 -16.30 -0.09 -13.11
CA VAL A 79 -14.86 -0.31 -12.93
C VAL A 79 -14.62 -1.70 -12.31
N LYS A 80 -13.81 -2.52 -12.99
CA LYS A 80 -13.48 -3.89 -12.58
C LYS A 80 -12.08 -3.99 -12.00
N VAL A 81 -11.94 -4.70 -10.89
CA VAL A 81 -10.63 -5.07 -10.32
C VAL A 81 -9.88 -5.95 -11.34
N GLY A 82 -8.58 -5.71 -11.48
CA GLY A 82 -7.72 -6.38 -12.45
C GLY A 82 -7.62 -5.69 -13.82
N GLN A 83 -8.51 -4.75 -14.13
CA GLN A 83 -8.48 -4.00 -15.40
C GLN A 83 -7.65 -2.72 -15.31
N VAL A 84 -7.13 -2.32 -16.47
CA VAL A 84 -6.34 -1.10 -16.65
C VAL A 84 -7.23 0.00 -17.21
N TYR A 85 -7.12 1.19 -16.63
CA TYR A 85 -7.85 2.38 -17.07
C TYR A 85 -6.91 3.59 -17.09
N ARG A 86 -7.33 4.64 -17.81
CA ARG A 86 -6.74 5.97 -17.68
C ARG A 86 -7.51 6.75 -16.62
N PHE A 87 -6.79 7.43 -15.74
CA PHE A 87 -7.33 8.20 -14.63
C PHE A 87 -6.88 9.65 -14.70
N ASP A 88 -7.82 10.54 -14.40
CA ASP A 88 -7.56 11.97 -14.19
C ASP A 88 -7.93 12.31 -12.74
N ALA A 89 -7.10 13.09 -12.03
CA ALA A 89 -7.44 13.59 -10.70
C ALA A 89 -7.09 15.08 -10.54
N LEU A 90 -7.93 15.79 -9.77
CA LEU A 90 -7.80 17.24 -9.58
C LEU A 90 -6.94 17.60 -8.39
N TYR A 91 -7.01 16.80 -7.32
CA TYR A 91 -6.38 17.15 -6.05
C TYR A 91 -5.67 15.94 -5.44
N LYS A 92 -4.52 16.24 -4.84
CA LYS A 92 -3.79 15.37 -3.93
C LYS A 92 -4.12 15.86 -2.52
N HIS A 93 -4.82 15.05 -1.73
CA HIS A 93 -5.16 15.39 -0.36
C HIS A 93 -4.01 14.98 0.58
N PRO A 94 -3.40 15.92 1.34
CA PRO A 94 -2.26 15.61 2.20
C PRO A 94 -2.63 14.89 3.50
N ALA A 95 -3.90 14.90 3.92
CA ALA A 95 -4.36 14.38 5.21
C ALA A 95 -5.26 13.14 5.08
N HIS A 96 -4.76 12.04 4.49
CA HIS A 96 -5.42 10.73 4.57
C HIS A 96 -4.51 9.72 5.28
N ALA A 97 -5.08 8.92 6.18
CA ALA A 97 -4.36 8.01 7.09
C ALA A 97 -3.55 6.89 6.38
N GLU A 98 -3.72 6.74 5.06
CA GLU A 98 -3.04 5.73 4.22
C GLU A 98 -2.05 6.34 3.21
N GLY A 99 -1.77 7.64 3.29
CA GLY A 99 -0.86 8.35 2.38
C GLY A 99 -1.58 9.11 1.25
N LEU A 100 -1.02 9.05 0.03
CA LEU A 100 -1.45 9.86 -1.13
C LEU A 100 -2.89 9.55 -1.56
N TYR A 101 -3.83 10.45 -1.29
CA TYR A 101 -5.23 10.27 -1.69
C TYR A 101 -5.59 11.22 -2.83
N LEU A 102 -6.02 10.65 -3.95
CA LEU A 102 -6.44 11.43 -5.12
C LEU A 102 -7.95 11.65 -5.05
N LEU A 103 -8.38 12.91 -5.12
CA LEU A 103 -9.78 13.34 -5.07
C LEU A 103 -10.29 13.72 -6.45
N ASP A 104 -11.61 13.58 -6.61
CA ASP A 104 -12.36 13.89 -7.84
C ASP A 104 -11.82 13.16 -9.07
N GLY A 105 -11.53 11.87 -8.89
CA GLY A 105 -11.04 10.98 -9.93
C GLY A 105 -12.04 10.76 -11.06
N ARG A 106 -11.59 10.83 -12.32
CA ARG A 106 -12.32 10.39 -13.50
C ARG A 106 -11.66 9.14 -14.07
N VAL A 107 -12.48 8.21 -14.55
CA VAL A 107 -12.04 6.95 -15.14
C VAL A 107 -12.41 6.93 -16.62
N HIS A 108 -11.45 6.59 -17.45
CA HIS A 108 -11.59 6.47 -18.90
C HIS A 108 -11.18 5.05 -19.32
N LYS A 109 -11.89 4.49 -20.29
CA LYS A 109 -11.38 3.31 -20.99
C LYS A 109 -10.07 3.67 -21.68
N VAL A 110 -9.10 2.76 -21.67
CA VAL A 110 -7.96 2.86 -22.58
C VAL A 110 -8.51 2.47 -23.95
N ALA A 111 -8.47 3.38 -24.93
CA ALA A 111 -8.77 3.01 -26.32
C ALA A 111 -7.72 2.01 -26.79
N ASP A 112 -8.10 1.01 -27.61
CA ASP A 112 -7.31 -0.16 -28.03
C ASP A 112 -5.89 0.17 -28.51
N GLU A 113 -5.00 0.45 -27.57
CA GLU A 113 -3.57 0.32 -27.68
C GLU A 113 -3.26 -0.94 -26.88
N ALA A 114 -2.91 -1.99 -27.62
CA ALA A 114 -2.83 -3.35 -27.15
C ALA A 114 -2.20 -3.46 -25.75
N PRO A 115 -2.76 -4.28 -24.84
CA PRO A 115 -2.12 -4.53 -23.57
C PRO A 115 -0.70 -5.02 -23.87
N ALA A 116 0.31 -4.30 -23.39
CA ALA A 116 1.66 -4.83 -23.39
C ALA A 116 1.58 -6.24 -22.78
N LYS A 117 1.90 -7.23 -23.61
CA LYS A 117 1.77 -8.68 -23.36
C LYS A 117 2.06 -8.99 -21.89
N PRO A 118 1.21 -9.78 -21.19
CA PRO A 118 1.52 -10.19 -19.84
C PRO A 118 2.84 -10.97 -19.90
N ALA A 119 3.90 -10.37 -19.36
CA ALA A 119 5.13 -11.09 -19.14
C ALA A 119 4.78 -12.34 -18.31
N PRO A 120 5.24 -13.54 -18.71
CA PRO A 120 4.86 -14.77 -18.02
C PRO A 120 5.18 -14.64 -16.54
N ALA A 121 4.30 -15.17 -15.69
CA ALA A 121 4.48 -15.25 -14.25
C ALA A 121 5.76 -16.02 -13.93
N LYS A 122 6.87 -15.29 -13.83
CA LYS A 122 8.13 -15.69 -13.22
C LYS A 122 8.04 -15.25 -11.75
N PRO A 123 8.54 -16.03 -10.78
CA PRO A 123 8.29 -15.78 -9.35
C PRO A 123 8.75 -14.37 -9.04
N ALA A 124 7.93 -13.61 -8.30
CA ALA A 124 8.14 -12.21 -7.95
C ALA A 124 9.62 -11.91 -7.66
N ALA A 125 10.34 -11.50 -8.69
CA ALA A 125 11.73 -11.11 -8.64
C ALA A 125 11.74 -9.58 -8.57
N GLN A 126 12.13 -9.10 -7.39
CA GLN A 126 12.82 -7.83 -7.20
C GLN A 126 12.09 -6.58 -7.70
N ALA A 127 11.09 -6.12 -6.94
CA ALA A 127 10.79 -4.69 -6.87
C ALA A 127 11.84 -4.00 -5.99
N GLY A 128 13.07 -3.94 -6.50
CA GLY A 128 14.08 -3.01 -6.04
C GLY A 128 14.34 -2.06 -7.18
N GLY A 129 13.78 -0.84 -7.11
CA GLY A 129 14.37 0.28 -7.83
C GLY A 129 15.88 0.27 -7.55
N GLY A 130 16.70 0.63 -8.53
CA GLY A 130 18.15 0.58 -8.42
C GLY A 130 18.67 1.62 -7.43
N HIS A 131 18.33 1.51 -6.14
CA HIS A 131 18.85 2.37 -5.10
C HIS A 131 20.38 2.27 -5.13
N LYS A 132 21.08 3.41 -5.22
CA LYS A 132 22.54 3.46 -5.38
C LYS A 132 23.31 2.63 -4.35
N TYR A 133 22.76 2.48 -3.15
CA TYR A 133 23.34 1.68 -2.07
C TYR A 133 22.96 0.20 -2.07
N LEU A 134 22.06 -0.27 -2.94
CA LEU A 134 21.61 -1.66 -2.92
C LEU A 134 22.76 -2.65 -3.23
N LYS A 135 23.75 -2.23 -4.02
CA LYS A 135 24.96 -3.01 -4.31
C LYS A 135 25.82 -3.30 -3.07
N ALA A 136 25.67 -2.52 -2.01
CA ALA A 136 26.38 -2.72 -0.75
C ALA A 136 25.84 -3.92 0.05
N PHE A 137 24.57 -4.28 -0.17
CA PHE A 137 23.92 -5.35 0.58
C PHE A 137 24.18 -6.70 -0.12
N PRO A 138 24.52 -7.75 0.64
CA PRO A 138 24.77 -9.07 0.06
C PRO A 138 23.54 -9.60 -0.70
N GLN A 139 23.75 -10.59 -1.57
CA GLN A 139 22.63 -11.34 -2.12
C GLN A 139 22.07 -12.29 -1.04
N ALA A 140 20.83 -12.75 -1.22
CA ALA A 140 20.28 -13.76 -0.33
C ALA A 140 21.12 -15.04 -0.41
N ALA A 141 21.48 -15.60 0.74
CA ALA A 141 22.04 -16.94 0.82
C ALA A 141 21.02 -18.00 0.34
N GLU A 142 21.49 -19.22 0.08
CA GLU A 142 20.62 -20.33 -0.27
C GLU A 142 19.52 -20.55 0.78
N GLY A 143 18.30 -20.83 0.34
CA GLY A 143 17.14 -20.99 1.23
C GLY A 143 16.56 -19.68 1.78
N MET A 144 17.17 -18.52 1.51
CA MET A 144 16.67 -17.20 1.91
C MET A 144 16.15 -16.40 0.71
N THR A 145 15.33 -15.39 1.00
CA THR A 145 14.80 -14.42 0.03
C THR A 145 15.08 -13.01 0.54
N ARG A 146 15.60 -12.15 -0.34
CA ARG A 146 15.89 -10.74 -0.04
C ARG A 146 14.73 -9.85 -0.49
N PHE A 147 14.14 -9.13 0.46
CA PHE A 147 13.17 -8.07 0.23
C PHE A 147 13.83 -6.71 0.40
N VAL A 148 13.43 -5.76 -0.43
CA VAL A 148 13.90 -4.38 -0.43
C VAL A 148 12.70 -3.46 -0.31
N ILE A 149 12.74 -2.54 0.65
CA ILE A 149 11.69 -1.54 0.86
C ILE A 149 12.33 -0.15 0.68
N GLU A 150 11.88 0.57 -0.34
CA GLU A 150 12.18 1.98 -0.52
C GLU A 150 11.09 2.81 0.13
N LEU A 151 11.48 3.66 1.09
CA LEU A 151 10.52 4.54 1.76
C LEU A 151 10.30 5.82 0.94
N PRO A 152 9.09 6.38 0.96
CA PRO A 152 8.85 7.73 0.46
C PRO A 152 9.84 8.74 1.07
N HIS A 153 10.34 9.66 0.25
CA HIS A 153 11.30 10.66 0.72
C HIS A 153 10.69 11.56 1.82
N LYS A 154 11.46 11.83 2.86
CA LYS A 154 11.17 12.81 3.92
C LYS A 154 12.43 13.56 4.32
N THR A 155 12.29 14.83 4.69
CA THR A 155 13.39 15.62 5.25
C THR A 155 13.80 15.08 6.62
N ARG A 156 15.01 15.41 7.09
CA ARG A 156 15.53 14.91 8.37
C ARG A 156 14.65 15.30 9.56
N ALA A 157 14.08 16.50 9.52
CA ALA A 157 13.18 17.00 10.55
C ALA A 157 11.87 16.20 10.59
N GLU A 158 11.31 15.88 9.43
CA GLU A 158 10.06 15.12 9.34
C GLU A 158 10.23 13.66 9.75
N GLU A 159 11.36 13.01 9.40
CA GLU A 159 11.61 11.60 9.70
C GLU A 159 11.46 11.25 11.19
N GLY A 160 11.74 12.19 12.09
CA GLY A 160 11.61 11.98 13.54
C GLY A 160 10.18 11.66 13.99
N ALA A 161 9.17 12.12 13.24
CA ALA A 161 7.77 11.85 13.52
C ALA A 161 7.28 10.50 12.96
N PHE A 162 8.13 9.74 12.25
CA PHE A 162 7.73 8.48 11.61
C PHE A 162 8.55 7.28 12.10
N LYS A 163 7.91 6.12 12.07
CA LYS A 163 8.55 4.81 12.26
C LYS A 163 8.06 3.87 11.17
N VAL A 164 8.78 2.79 10.97
CA VAL A 164 8.37 1.68 10.09
C VAL A 164 8.25 0.45 10.95
N GLU A 165 7.13 -0.25 10.91
CA GLU A 165 7.02 -1.58 11.49
C GLU A 165 7.19 -2.60 10.38
N LEU A 166 8.23 -3.42 10.51
CA LEU A 166 8.45 -4.60 9.69
C LEU A 166 7.68 -5.76 10.31
N VAL A 167 6.94 -6.51 9.49
CA VAL A 167 6.17 -7.68 9.92
C VAL A 167 6.51 -8.82 8.97
N VAL A 168 7.14 -9.87 9.50
CA VAL A 168 7.43 -11.08 8.73
C VAL A 168 6.36 -12.11 9.03
N GLY A 169 5.96 -12.89 8.04
CA GLY A 169 4.99 -13.95 8.24
C GLY A 169 4.88 -14.84 7.01
N LYS A 170 3.80 -15.61 6.94
CA LYS A 170 3.53 -16.51 5.82
C LYS A 170 2.04 -16.51 5.51
N VAL A 171 1.70 -16.57 4.23
CA VAL A 171 0.32 -16.87 3.81
C VAL A 171 0.12 -18.38 3.88
N MET A 172 -0.89 -18.81 4.63
CA MET A 172 -1.24 -20.22 4.78
C MET A 172 -2.74 -20.38 5.02
N ASP A 173 -3.22 -21.62 4.88
CA ASP A 173 -4.58 -21.99 5.23
C ASP A 173 -4.77 -21.94 6.74
N THR A 174 -5.84 -21.29 7.16
CA THR A 174 -6.25 -21.18 8.55
C THR A 174 -7.72 -21.56 8.68
N ASP A 175 -8.15 -21.95 9.88
CA ASP A 175 -9.55 -22.28 10.16
C ASP A 175 -10.52 -21.08 10.11
N GLY A 176 -10.00 -19.85 9.99
CA GLY A 176 -10.80 -18.62 9.90
C GLY A 176 -11.40 -18.14 11.24
N VAL A 177 -11.29 -18.94 12.29
CA VAL A 177 -11.90 -18.69 13.61
C VAL A 177 -10.82 -18.37 14.63
N ASN A 178 -9.76 -19.17 14.69
CA ASN A 178 -8.70 -19.01 15.66
C ASN A 178 -7.74 -17.89 15.27
N ARG A 179 -7.26 -17.19 16.30
CA ARG A 179 -6.16 -16.25 16.12
C ARG A 179 -4.88 -17.06 16.00
N MET A 180 -4.27 -17.00 14.82
CA MET A 180 -2.97 -17.60 14.55
C MET A 180 -1.85 -16.56 14.64
N PHE A 181 -0.70 -17.01 15.13
CA PHE A 181 0.55 -16.26 15.13
C PHE A 181 1.72 -17.22 14.93
N MET A 182 2.85 -16.71 14.48
CA MET A 182 4.04 -17.51 14.20
C MET A 182 5.17 -17.11 15.14
N GLY A 183 5.87 -18.10 15.67
CA GLY A 183 7.12 -17.85 16.40
C GLY A 183 8.21 -17.33 15.47
N GLY A 184 9.35 -16.94 16.02
CA GLY A 184 10.51 -16.55 15.24
C GLY A 184 11.27 -15.38 15.82
N LYS A 185 12.22 -14.87 15.03
CA LYS A 185 13.03 -13.69 15.36
C LYS A 185 13.18 -12.81 14.13
N LEU A 186 13.25 -11.51 14.36
CA LEU A 186 13.64 -10.51 13.37
C LEU A 186 14.77 -9.70 13.98
N GLU A 187 15.98 -9.86 13.44
CA GLU A 187 17.20 -9.32 14.02
C GLU A 187 17.79 -8.24 13.13
N ALA A 188 18.16 -7.11 13.74
CA ALA A 188 18.95 -6.08 13.10
C ALA A 188 20.42 -6.51 13.04
N LYS A 189 21.00 -6.51 11.85
CA LYS A 189 22.40 -6.84 11.60
C LYS A 189 23.14 -5.62 11.01
N PRO A 190 24.33 -5.28 11.50
CA PRO A 190 25.13 -4.22 10.92
C PRO A 190 25.71 -4.66 9.57
N LEU A 191 25.62 -3.80 8.56
CA LEU A 191 26.34 -3.95 7.31
C LEU A 191 27.77 -3.44 7.50
N LYS A 192 28.71 -4.36 7.65
CA LYS A 192 30.14 -4.07 7.90
C LYS A 192 30.68 -3.10 6.84
N GLY A 193 31.37 -2.05 7.30
CA GLY A 193 32.01 -1.04 6.43
C GLY A 193 31.09 0.06 5.91
N TRP A 194 29.77 -0.01 6.13
CA TRP A 194 28.81 0.99 5.60
C TRP A 194 28.09 1.78 6.69
N GLY A 195 28.06 1.29 7.92
CA GLY A 195 27.23 1.86 8.99
C GLY A 195 25.72 1.72 8.74
N PHE A 196 25.33 0.88 7.77
CA PHE A 196 23.93 0.56 7.50
C PHE A 196 23.47 -0.62 8.35
N THR A 197 22.16 -0.79 8.42
CA THR A 197 21.52 -1.93 9.10
C THR A 197 20.66 -2.65 8.09
N TYR A 198 20.73 -3.97 8.09
CA TYR A 198 19.80 -4.84 7.39
C TYR A 198 19.14 -5.77 8.41
N TYR A 199 18.11 -6.49 8.01
CA TYR A 199 17.34 -7.35 8.91
C TYR A 199 17.35 -8.79 8.43
N GLU A 200 17.49 -9.74 9.34
CA GLU A 200 17.36 -11.16 9.07
C GLU A 200 16.23 -11.73 9.91
N ALA A 201 15.36 -12.51 9.28
CA ALA A 201 14.26 -13.16 9.96
C ALA A 201 14.46 -14.67 10.00
N GLN A 202 13.99 -15.27 11.09
CA GLN A 202 13.77 -16.69 11.24
C GLN A 202 12.30 -16.89 11.59
N LEU A 203 11.64 -17.85 10.95
CA LEU A 203 10.26 -18.21 11.26
C LEU A 203 10.23 -19.52 12.03
N GLY A 204 9.51 -19.51 13.15
CA GLY A 204 9.23 -20.69 13.96
C GLY A 204 7.87 -21.31 13.61
N PRO A 205 7.40 -22.28 14.42
CA PRO A 205 6.09 -22.88 14.22
C PRO A 205 4.96 -21.87 14.40
N ALA A 206 3.83 -22.13 13.73
CA ALA A 206 2.58 -21.41 13.99
C ALA A 206 1.91 -21.97 15.24
N ALA A 207 1.26 -21.08 16.00
CA ALA A 207 0.41 -21.39 17.12
C ALA A 207 -0.96 -20.72 16.93
N SER A 208 -1.99 -21.28 17.56
CA SER A 208 -3.35 -20.77 17.47
C SER A 208 -4.01 -20.75 18.85
N THR A 209 -5.07 -19.95 18.98
CA THR A 209 -6.06 -20.17 20.04
C THR A 209 -6.76 -21.53 19.86
N LEU A 210 -7.50 -21.97 20.88
CA LEU A 210 -8.20 -23.26 20.92
C LEU A 210 -9.73 -23.08 20.96
N ILE A 211 -10.24 -22.11 20.22
CA ILE A 211 -11.68 -21.88 20.09
C ILE A 211 -12.26 -22.96 19.18
N GLY A 212 -13.39 -23.54 19.58
CA GLY A 212 -14.11 -24.54 18.79
C GLY A 212 -14.49 -24.00 17.40
N VAL A 213 -14.12 -24.74 16.36
CA VAL A 213 -14.44 -24.39 14.97
C VAL A 213 -15.74 -25.09 14.58
N PRO A 214 -16.77 -24.37 14.08
CA PRO A 214 -18.00 -25.00 13.63
C PRO A 214 -17.73 -26.05 12.54
N PRO A 215 -18.39 -27.23 12.60
CA PRO A 215 -18.25 -28.24 11.56
C PRO A 215 -18.57 -27.68 10.17
N GLY A 216 -17.76 -28.03 9.17
CA GLY A 216 -17.94 -27.57 7.79
C GLY A 216 -17.42 -26.16 7.50
N THR A 217 -16.75 -25.50 8.45
CA THR A 217 -16.08 -24.20 8.19
C THR A 217 -14.95 -24.38 7.17
N PRO A 218 -14.98 -23.70 6.02
CA PRO A 218 -13.93 -23.83 5.01
C PRO A 218 -12.64 -23.12 5.46
N PRO A 219 -11.46 -23.65 5.07
CA PRO A 219 -10.20 -22.96 5.33
C PRO A 219 -10.15 -21.64 4.58
N VAL A 220 -9.43 -20.67 5.15
CA VAL A 220 -9.19 -19.37 4.55
C VAL A 220 -7.69 -19.13 4.39
N HIS A 221 -7.29 -18.65 3.22
CA HIS A 221 -5.92 -18.20 2.99
C HIS A 221 -5.68 -16.87 3.69
N LYS A 222 -4.82 -16.88 4.72
CA LYS A 222 -4.54 -15.71 5.55
C LYS A 222 -3.05 -15.55 5.79
N PHE A 223 -2.62 -14.30 5.88
CA PHE A 223 -1.28 -13.96 6.35
C PHE A 223 -1.21 -14.15 7.88
N VAL A 224 -0.48 -15.18 8.30
CA VAL A 224 -0.18 -15.43 9.71
C VAL A 224 1.07 -14.66 10.07
N GLN A 225 0.90 -13.69 10.98
CA GLN A 225 1.98 -12.80 11.40
C GLN A 225 2.95 -13.53 12.31
N GLY A 226 4.25 -13.36 12.07
CA GLY A 226 5.33 -13.80 12.92
C GLY A 226 6.04 -12.63 13.59
N PRO A 227 7.39 -12.65 13.69
CA PRO A 227 8.14 -11.60 14.37
C PRO A 227 7.96 -10.25 13.65
N SER A 228 7.79 -9.20 14.45
CA SER A 228 7.74 -7.82 13.98
C SER A 228 8.74 -6.94 14.73
N GLN A 229 9.15 -5.84 14.09
CA GLN A 229 10.05 -4.87 14.69
C GLN A 229 9.70 -3.47 14.24
N LEU A 230 9.53 -2.56 15.20
CA LEU A 230 9.37 -1.12 14.95
C LEU A 230 10.76 -0.47 14.83
N ILE A 231 11.07 0.08 13.67
CA ILE A 231 12.36 0.65 13.31
C ILE A 231 12.22 2.14 12.97
N ARG A 232 13.34 2.86 12.98
CA ARG A 232 13.36 4.27 12.58
C ARG A 232 12.99 4.44 11.11
N TYR A 233 12.29 5.52 10.79
CA TYR A 233 12.11 5.93 9.41
C TYR A 233 13.40 6.57 8.88
N ASN A 234 13.89 6.12 7.72
CA ASN A 234 15.02 6.71 7.03
C ASN A 234 14.88 6.51 5.52
N SER A 235 14.48 7.56 4.82
CA SER A 235 14.19 7.47 3.38
C SER A 235 15.42 7.53 2.48
N ARG A 236 16.62 7.76 3.06
CA ARG A 236 17.88 7.89 2.31
C ARG A 236 18.58 6.55 2.02
N ILE A 237 18.14 5.48 2.67
CA ILE A 237 18.75 4.15 2.61
C ILE A 237 17.61 3.13 2.50
N PRO A 238 17.70 2.13 1.62
CA PRO A 238 16.69 1.11 1.51
C PRO A 238 16.70 0.25 2.78
N ILE A 239 15.53 -0.22 3.20
CA ILE A 239 15.44 -1.26 4.20
C ILE A 239 15.58 -2.60 3.48
N VAL A 240 16.56 -3.40 3.90
CA VAL A 240 16.80 -4.73 3.33
C VAL A 240 16.49 -5.79 4.39
N VAL A 241 15.64 -6.75 4.03
CA VAL A 241 15.19 -7.82 4.91
C VAL A 241 15.42 -9.17 4.23
N TYR A 242 16.14 -10.07 4.88
CA TYR A 242 16.30 -11.46 4.44
C TYR A 242 15.39 -12.34 5.26
N VAL A 243 14.59 -13.18 4.59
CA VAL A 243 13.65 -14.09 5.24
C VAL A 243 13.76 -15.50 4.63
N PRO A 244 13.32 -16.56 5.32
CA PRO A 244 13.32 -17.90 4.74
C PRO A 244 12.44 -17.96 3.47
N LYS A 245 12.81 -18.83 2.52
CA LYS A 245 12.05 -19.01 1.28
C LYS A 245 10.59 -19.35 1.58
N GLY A 246 9.67 -18.65 0.90
CA GLY A 246 8.22 -18.81 1.10
C GLY A 246 7.64 -17.98 2.25
N ALA A 247 8.46 -17.22 2.97
CA ALA A 247 7.99 -16.16 3.85
C ALA A 247 7.68 -14.86 3.07
N GLU A 248 6.86 -14.01 3.67
CA GLU A 248 6.49 -12.70 3.15
C GLU A 248 6.88 -11.61 4.17
N VAL A 249 7.35 -10.48 3.66
CA VAL A 249 7.62 -9.26 4.44
C VAL A 249 6.53 -8.24 4.13
N ARG A 250 5.78 -7.83 5.15
CA ARG A 250 4.90 -6.67 5.10
C ARG A 250 5.49 -5.54 5.93
N TYR A 251 5.10 -4.32 5.63
CA TYR A 251 5.46 -3.17 6.46
C TYR A 251 4.30 -2.20 6.56
N ARG A 252 4.31 -1.40 7.62
CA ARG A 252 3.44 -0.24 7.77
C ARG A 252 4.22 0.94 8.32
N ILE A 253 3.79 2.15 7.95
CA ILE A 253 4.40 3.38 8.42
C ILE A 253 3.54 3.91 9.57
N TRP A 254 4.19 4.17 10.70
CA TRP A 254 3.59 4.81 11.86
C TRP A 254 3.95 6.29 11.87
N SER A 255 3.04 7.13 12.33
CA SER A 255 3.26 8.57 12.54
C SER A 255 2.90 8.97 13.95
N ALA A 256 3.72 9.79 14.59
CA ALA A 256 3.44 10.41 15.86
C ALA A 256 2.62 11.69 15.67
N THR A 257 1.83 12.04 16.69
CA THR A 257 1.28 13.39 16.83
C THR A 257 2.41 14.37 17.19
N PRO A 258 2.26 15.69 16.92
CA PRO A 258 3.30 16.67 17.21
C PRO A 258 3.59 16.84 18.71
N GLU A 259 2.59 16.59 19.55
CA GLU A 259 2.66 16.88 20.98
C GLU A 259 3.11 15.67 21.81
N THR A 260 4.03 15.92 22.74
CA THR A 260 4.35 14.99 23.83
C THR A 260 3.59 15.38 25.08
N LYS A 261 3.03 14.40 25.81
CA LYS A 261 2.35 14.62 27.08
C LYS A 261 3.25 14.22 28.25
N LYS A 262 3.20 14.98 29.33
CA LYS A 262 3.88 14.65 30.59
C LYS A 262 3.04 13.64 31.37
N ALA A 263 3.66 12.55 31.84
CA ALA A 263 3.01 11.60 32.74
C ALA A 263 2.90 12.18 34.16
N ALA A 264 1.82 11.85 34.87
CA ALA A 264 1.69 12.16 36.30
C ALA A 264 2.62 11.24 37.11
N LYS A 265 3.19 11.77 38.20
CA LYS A 265 3.86 10.96 39.22
C LYS A 265 2.80 10.40 40.16
N ASN A 266 2.91 9.12 40.52
CA ASN A 266 2.15 8.50 41.61
C ASN A 266 3.01 8.42 42.86
#